data_AF-A0AA43LQP4-F1
#
_entry.id   AF-A0AA43LQP4-F1
#
_cell.length_a   1.000
_cell.length_b   1.000
_cell.length_c   1.000
_cell.angle_alpha   90.00
_cell.angle_beta   90.00
_cell.angle_gamma   90.00
#
_symmetry.space_group_name_H-M   'P 1'
#
loop_
_entity.id
_entity.type
_entity.pdbx_description
1 polymer ?
#
loop_
_entity_poly.entity_id
_entity_poly.type
_entity_poly.pdbx_seq_one_letter_code
_entity_poly.pdbx_strand_id
1 'polypeptide(L)'
;MSYAPRRRKLNYKVVIPLLVLLVFIAYLGFHLAFGNTKETHENYTICNFSGEKTVETIHHKMKDDFTVADYTFYGESLALFKNAYTGEVSDPLSSMTVKLKNLCTGEETPYVLDKGLDRKVLLTNLSDGIYEIYVSENLTDKRVVFDGDVDDSITTITRNGKNKEVRVFTDQNILKDYDVKLKKNYLFLEISETKLKKDAYDVAIDPAGLDSSFTNGVVSNGNEGNGLVEAKEMYDAALSLKEKLESKGLKVLILRNDSDVTDTYGRDGRIAKAYNAGAKYYFRLAFDVDVSSDTTGFNILYSGHASNMFAARIGYDFHQKTGLKGCTIYMKTTDEMGVIQAALINGLLDERQVYDSDLWLRETGGRATQAGLYSENTKKGTASFAYNNPYGMNTLNIYFGFVSNRDDANTWKQQKEQIITSLADSISTYLQLED
;
A
#
# COMPACT_ATOMS: atom_id res chain seq x y z
N MET A 1 5.20 -98.71 2.12
CA MET A 1 4.16 -98.01 2.90
C MET A 1 4.73 -96.68 3.38
N SER A 2 3.91 -95.64 3.31
CA SER A 2 4.24 -94.21 3.36
C SER A 2 4.84 -93.72 4.68
N TYR A 3 5.90 -92.90 4.62
CA TYR A 3 6.45 -92.15 5.75
C TYR A 3 5.62 -90.88 5.98
N ALA A 4 4.85 -90.83 7.07
CA ALA A 4 4.14 -89.64 7.50
C ALA A 4 5.04 -88.79 8.40
N PRO A 5 5.39 -87.53 8.04
CA PRO A 5 6.24 -86.71 8.88
C PRO A 5 5.46 -86.19 10.11
N ARG A 6 6.03 -86.41 11.30
CA ARG A 6 5.52 -85.86 12.57
C ARG A 6 5.54 -84.33 12.50
N ARG A 7 4.36 -83.71 12.41
CA ARG A 7 4.18 -82.25 12.63
C ARG A 7 4.53 -81.92 14.08
N ARG A 8 5.68 -81.25 14.30
CA ARG A 8 6.00 -80.62 15.59
C ARG A 8 5.03 -79.45 15.80
N LYS A 9 4.22 -79.51 16.86
CA LYS A 9 3.40 -78.38 17.29
C LYS A 9 4.33 -77.31 17.87
N LEU A 10 4.33 -76.13 17.25
CA LEU A 10 5.08 -74.96 17.72
C LEU A 10 4.53 -74.54 19.09
N ASN A 11 5.40 -74.38 20.09
CA ASN A 11 4.98 -73.92 21.41
C ASN A 11 4.76 -72.40 21.37
N TYR A 12 3.50 -72.00 21.23
CA TYR A 12 3.10 -70.59 21.13
C TYR A 12 3.58 -69.72 22.31
N LYS A 13 3.83 -70.31 23.48
CA LYS A 13 4.41 -69.60 24.64
C LYS A 13 5.86 -69.15 24.43
N VAL A 14 6.58 -69.72 23.46
CA VAL A 14 7.96 -69.35 23.09
C VAL A 14 7.97 -68.52 21.81
N VAL A 15 7.11 -68.86 20.86
CA VAL A 15 7.07 -68.23 19.54
C VAL A 15 6.58 -66.78 19.62
N ILE A 16 5.54 -66.51 20.42
CA ILE A 16 4.98 -65.17 20.58
C ILE A 16 6.00 -64.18 21.17
N PRO A 17 6.69 -64.47 22.30
CA PRO A 17 7.70 -63.55 22.82
C PRO A 17 8.86 -63.31 21.85
N LEU A 18 9.25 -64.33 21.07
CA LEU A 18 10.36 -64.22 20.11
C LEU A 18 9.97 -63.38 18.88
N LEU A 19 8.71 -63.46 18.44
CA LEU A 19 8.15 -62.59 17.40
C LEU A 19 8.05 -61.14 17.87
N VAL A 20 7.59 -60.92 19.11
CA VAL A 20 7.54 -59.58 19.70
C VAL A 20 8.94 -58.98 19.82
N LEU A 21 9.94 -59.78 20.24
CA LEU A 21 11.33 -59.36 20.30
C LEU A 21 11.86 -58.98 18.90
N LEU A 22 11.55 -59.77 17.88
CA LEU A 22 11.93 -59.48 16.48
C LEU A 22 11.30 -58.19 15.97
N VAL A 23 10.03 -57.94 16.28
CA VAL A 23 9.36 -56.67 15.94
C VAL A 23 10.00 -55.51 16.69
N PHE A 24 10.37 -55.69 17.96
CA PHE A 24 11.06 -54.67 18.74
C PHE A 24 12.44 -54.35 18.18
N ILE A 25 13.22 -55.37 17.80
CA ILE A 25 14.54 -55.22 17.18
C ILE A 25 14.42 -54.54 15.82
N ALA A 26 13.43 -54.92 15.01
CA ALA A 26 13.17 -54.29 13.72
C ALA A 26 12.74 -52.82 13.89
N TYR A 27 11.90 -52.52 14.88
CA TYR A 27 11.49 -51.16 15.23
C TYR A 27 12.67 -50.31 15.70
N LEU A 28 13.51 -50.85 16.60
CA LEU A 28 14.74 -50.19 17.05
C LEU A 28 15.74 -49.98 15.90
N GLY A 29 15.92 -50.97 15.04
CA GLY A 29 16.77 -50.88 13.86
C GLY A 29 16.26 -49.83 12.87
N PHE A 30 14.94 -49.77 12.65
CA PHE A 30 14.32 -48.74 11.83
C PHE A 30 14.47 -47.35 12.46
N HIS A 31 14.27 -47.21 13.77
CA HIS A 31 14.42 -45.93 14.47
C HIS A 31 15.89 -45.48 14.58
N LEU A 32 16.85 -46.40 14.62
CA LEU A 32 18.29 -46.07 14.57
C LEU A 32 18.76 -45.73 13.16
N ALA A 33 18.24 -46.40 12.13
CA ALA A 33 18.60 -46.16 10.74
C ALA A 33 17.87 -44.96 10.11
N PHE A 34 16.63 -44.68 10.53
CA PHE A 34 15.75 -43.67 9.93
C PHE A 34 15.18 -42.65 10.93
N GLY A 35 15.30 -42.87 12.24
CA GLY A 35 14.78 -41.93 13.26
C GLY A 35 15.63 -40.69 13.49
N ASN A 36 16.68 -40.49 12.69
CA ASN A 36 17.41 -39.23 12.56
C ASN A 36 17.21 -38.65 11.16
N THR A 37 15.97 -38.50 10.70
CA THR A 37 15.67 -37.30 9.93
C THR A 37 15.79 -36.15 10.91
N LYS A 38 17.02 -35.68 11.17
CA LYS A 38 17.20 -34.33 11.67
C LYS A 38 16.42 -33.48 10.67
N GLU A 39 15.35 -32.84 11.12
CA GLU A 39 14.89 -31.64 10.45
C GLU A 39 16.16 -30.81 10.30
N THR A 40 16.63 -30.65 9.07
CA THR A 40 17.62 -29.64 8.75
C THR A 40 16.92 -28.33 9.02
N HIS A 41 16.94 -27.87 10.27
CA HIS A 41 16.73 -26.47 10.58
C HIS A 41 17.83 -25.74 9.80
N GLU A 42 17.47 -25.24 8.63
CA GLU A 42 18.32 -24.32 7.91
C GLU A 42 18.44 -23.08 8.79
N ASN A 43 19.64 -22.85 9.33
CA ASN A 43 19.93 -21.65 10.10
C ASN A 43 19.59 -20.42 9.25
N TYR A 44 19.05 -19.38 9.89
CA TYR A 44 18.71 -18.13 9.22
C TYR A 44 19.93 -17.55 8.47
N THR A 45 19.78 -17.32 7.17
CA THR A 45 20.80 -16.68 6.35
C THR A 45 20.17 -15.59 5.49
N ILE A 46 20.95 -14.58 5.13
CA ILE A 46 20.52 -13.53 4.18
C ILE A 46 21.27 -13.69 2.86
N CYS A 47 20.65 -13.34 1.74
CA CYS A 47 21.35 -13.15 0.46
C CYS A 47 22.18 -14.36 -0.02
N ASN A 48 21.81 -15.59 0.36
CA ASN A 48 22.59 -16.83 0.16
C ASN A 48 24.00 -16.81 0.80
N PHE A 49 24.21 -15.98 1.83
CA PHE A 49 25.46 -15.91 2.57
C PHE A 49 25.64 -17.15 3.46
N SER A 50 26.90 -17.43 3.83
CA SER A 50 27.16 -18.35 4.94
C SER A 50 26.63 -17.75 6.25
N GLY A 51 26.44 -18.60 7.26
CA GLY A 51 26.06 -18.13 8.60
C GLY A 51 27.06 -17.13 9.19
N GLU A 52 28.36 -17.41 9.03
CA GLU A 52 29.42 -16.50 9.48
C GLU A 52 29.32 -15.13 8.80
N LYS A 53 29.16 -15.10 7.47
CA LYS A 53 29.01 -13.85 6.73
C LYS A 53 27.70 -13.12 7.07
N THR A 54 26.61 -13.85 7.34
CA THR A 54 25.33 -13.28 7.80
C THR A 54 25.52 -12.58 9.15
N VAL A 55 26.17 -13.25 10.11
CA VAL A 55 26.49 -12.67 11.42
C VAL A 55 27.39 -11.45 11.28
N GLU A 56 28.47 -11.52 10.49
CA GLU A 56 29.39 -10.39 10.28
C GLU A 56 28.67 -9.18 9.67
N THR A 57 27.76 -9.41 8.74
CA THR A 57 27.04 -8.35 8.02
C THR A 57 26.03 -7.65 8.93
N ILE A 58 25.21 -8.40 9.66
CA ILE A 58 24.13 -7.85 10.49
C ILE A 58 24.66 -7.36 11.85
N HIS A 59 25.52 -8.14 12.50
CA HIS A 59 26.01 -7.90 13.86
C HIS A 59 27.32 -7.11 13.87
N HIS A 60 27.26 -5.88 13.35
CA HIS A 60 28.35 -4.91 13.46
C HIS A 60 28.01 -3.80 14.46
N LYS A 61 29.05 -3.16 15.02
CA LYS A 61 28.89 -2.09 16.01
C LYS A 61 28.82 -0.72 15.32
N MET A 62 27.75 0.01 15.57
CA MET A 62 27.64 1.44 15.31
C MET A 62 27.73 2.22 16.62
N LYS A 63 28.34 3.41 16.57
CA LYS A 63 28.50 4.28 17.75
C LYS A 63 27.22 5.01 18.11
N ASP A 64 26.50 5.47 17.10
CA ASP A 64 25.32 6.32 17.25
C ASP A 64 24.09 5.67 16.61
N ASP A 65 22.94 5.92 17.22
CA ASP A 65 21.64 5.47 16.77
C ASP A 65 20.63 6.61 16.70
N PHE A 66 19.59 6.40 15.89
CA PHE A 66 18.45 7.30 15.78
C PHE A 66 17.18 6.52 16.08
N THR A 67 16.46 6.91 17.14
CA THR A 67 15.23 6.24 17.54
C THR A 67 14.04 6.81 16.78
N VAL A 68 13.26 5.92 16.17
CA VAL A 68 11.95 6.20 15.58
C VAL A 68 10.90 5.44 16.38
N ALA A 69 9.68 5.98 16.48
CA ALA A 69 8.62 5.38 17.29
C ALA A 69 7.39 4.96 16.48
N ASP A 70 7.34 5.32 15.20
CA ASP A 70 6.18 5.07 14.37
C ASP A 70 6.52 5.00 12.89
N TYR A 71 5.58 4.45 12.12
CA TYR A 71 5.67 4.37 10.67
C TYR A 71 4.26 4.33 10.04
N THR A 72 4.17 4.73 8.77
CA THR A 72 2.97 4.54 7.94
C THR A 72 3.36 4.30 6.49
N PHE A 73 2.50 3.62 5.74
CA PHE A 73 2.57 3.55 4.28
C PHE A 73 1.53 4.49 3.65
N TYR A 74 1.92 5.20 2.61
CA TYR A 74 1.00 6.00 1.79
C TYR A 74 1.30 5.75 0.31
N GLY A 75 0.45 4.95 -0.34
CA GLY A 75 0.76 4.32 -1.62
C GLY A 75 1.99 3.41 -1.51
N GLU A 76 3.03 3.73 -2.26
CA GLU A 76 4.32 3.03 -2.23
C GLU A 76 5.41 3.84 -1.51
N SER A 77 5.03 4.74 -0.60
CA SER A 77 5.95 5.50 0.24
C SER A 77 5.88 5.04 1.70
N LEU A 78 7.03 4.73 2.28
CA LEU A 78 7.20 4.43 3.70
C LEU A 78 7.64 5.71 4.42
N ALA A 79 6.81 6.19 5.34
CA ALA A 79 7.13 7.25 6.27
C ALA A 79 7.59 6.65 7.60
N LEU A 80 8.71 7.15 8.13
CA LEU A 80 9.17 6.89 9.50
C LEU A 80 9.01 8.18 10.31
N PHE A 81 8.69 8.04 11.59
CA PHE A 81 8.45 9.18 12.47
C PHE A 81 9.28 9.06 13.74
N LYS A 82 9.83 10.20 14.20
CA LYS A 82 10.62 10.23 15.44
C LYS A 82 9.76 9.89 16.66
N ASN A 83 8.51 10.36 16.65
CA ASN A 83 7.53 10.13 17.71
C ASN A 83 6.29 9.44 17.13
N ALA A 84 5.35 9.05 17.98
CA ALA A 84 4.03 8.59 17.55
C ALA A 84 3.39 9.60 16.59
N TYR A 85 2.96 9.13 15.42
CA TYR A 85 2.42 9.99 14.38
C TYR A 85 1.00 10.44 14.72
N THR A 86 0.80 11.76 14.70
CA THR A 86 -0.44 12.40 15.10
C THR A 86 -1.17 13.06 13.93
N GLY A 87 -0.72 12.91 12.68
CA GLY A 87 -1.30 13.65 11.56
C GLY A 87 -0.71 15.04 11.36
N GLU A 88 0.22 15.48 12.21
CA GLU A 88 0.90 16.77 12.01
C GLU A 88 1.91 16.67 10.87
N VAL A 89 1.93 17.69 10.00
CA VAL A 89 2.80 17.74 8.81
C VAL A 89 4.28 17.94 9.19
N SER A 90 4.55 18.47 10.38
CA SER A 90 5.92 18.63 10.89
C SER A 90 6.37 17.41 11.69
N ASP A 91 7.25 16.60 11.09
CA ASP A 91 8.04 15.59 11.81
C ASP A 91 9.53 15.97 11.77
N PRO A 92 10.32 15.73 12.83
CA PRO A 92 11.75 16.02 12.84
C PRO A 92 12.59 15.32 11.75
N LEU A 93 12.11 14.22 11.17
CA LEU A 93 12.73 13.56 10.02
C LEU A 93 12.44 14.26 8.69
N SER A 94 11.44 15.16 8.63
CA SER A 94 11.23 15.98 7.45
C SER A 94 12.46 16.88 7.23
N SER A 95 12.96 16.90 6.00
CA SER A 95 14.23 17.53 5.59
C SER A 95 15.50 16.82 6.04
N MET A 96 15.42 15.65 6.69
CA MET A 96 16.58 14.78 6.91
C MET A 96 16.80 13.84 5.73
N THR A 97 18.03 13.33 5.60
CA THR A 97 18.35 12.26 4.66
C THR A 97 18.22 10.92 5.37
N VAL A 98 17.38 10.04 4.84
CA VAL A 98 17.36 8.62 5.19
C VAL A 98 18.15 7.86 4.13
N LYS A 99 19.05 6.99 4.57
CA LYS A 99 19.82 6.12 3.69
C LYS A 99 19.43 4.67 3.93
N LEU A 100 19.11 3.97 2.86
CA LEU A 100 18.93 2.53 2.87
C LEU A 100 20.22 1.86 2.39
N LYS A 101 20.73 0.90 3.13
CA LYS A 101 21.90 0.10 2.74
C LYS A 101 21.47 -1.34 2.50
N ASN A 102 21.51 -1.78 1.25
CA ASN A 102 21.24 -3.18 0.90
C ASN A 102 22.40 -4.04 1.43
N LEU A 103 22.13 -4.92 2.38
CA LEU A 103 23.14 -5.80 2.99
C LEU A 103 23.60 -6.92 2.06
N CYS A 104 22.82 -7.24 1.02
CA CYS A 104 23.19 -8.23 0.02
C CYS A 104 24.24 -7.70 -0.96
N THR A 105 24.10 -6.45 -1.40
CA THR A 105 24.94 -5.86 -2.45
C THR A 105 25.94 -4.82 -1.93
N GLY A 106 25.69 -4.26 -0.74
CA GLY A 106 26.41 -3.11 -0.19
C GLY A 106 25.99 -1.76 -0.79
N GLU A 107 25.00 -1.74 -1.69
CA GLU A 107 24.50 -0.53 -2.33
C GLU A 107 23.80 0.38 -1.30
N GLU A 108 24.06 1.69 -1.40
CA GLU A 108 23.44 2.71 -0.56
C GLU A 108 22.54 3.62 -1.39
N THR A 109 21.27 3.74 -1.00
CA THR A 109 20.28 4.59 -1.65
C THR A 109 19.84 5.70 -0.70
N PRO A 110 20.21 6.97 -0.95
CA PRO A 110 19.78 8.10 -0.14
C PRO A 110 18.41 8.63 -0.56
N TYR A 111 17.61 9.02 0.43
CA TYR A 111 16.30 9.65 0.29
C TYR A 111 16.30 10.95 1.10
N VAL A 112 16.11 12.08 0.43
CA VAL A 112 15.83 13.35 1.11
C VAL A 112 14.34 13.38 1.40
N LEU A 113 13.97 13.29 2.68
CA LEU A 113 12.57 13.21 3.07
C LEU A 113 11.90 14.59 2.96
N ASP A 114 10.84 14.69 2.16
CA ASP A 114 9.98 15.87 2.12
C ASP A 114 8.95 15.83 3.26
N LYS A 115 8.17 16.89 3.43
CA LYS A 115 7.00 16.95 4.31
C LYS A 115 5.87 16.04 3.83
N GLY A 116 5.65 15.96 2.52
CA GLY A 116 4.60 15.12 1.93
C GLY A 116 4.82 13.63 2.20
N LEU A 117 3.77 12.92 2.61
CA LEU A 117 3.82 11.49 2.96
C LEU A 117 4.08 10.58 1.75
N ASP A 118 3.79 11.04 0.54
CA ASP A 118 4.11 10.39 -0.74
C ASP A 118 5.57 10.62 -1.19
N ARG A 119 6.35 11.37 -0.42
CA ARG A 119 7.73 11.79 -0.75
C ARG A 119 8.71 11.43 0.38
N LYS A 120 8.47 10.29 1.03
CA LYS A 120 9.34 9.71 2.06
C LYS A 120 10.27 8.68 1.43
N VAL A 121 10.40 7.49 2.01
CA VAL A 121 11.18 6.39 1.41
C VAL A 121 10.33 5.74 0.33
N LEU A 122 10.69 5.96 -0.95
CA LEU A 122 9.97 5.37 -2.08
C LEU A 122 10.38 3.91 -2.28
N LEU A 123 9.39 3.03 -2.28
CA LEU A 123 9.58 1.57 -2.36
C LEU A 123 9.69 1.04 -3.80
N THR A 124 9.32 1.87 -4.79
CA THR A 124 9.17 1.53 -6.22
C THR A 124 10.34 0.77 -6.82
N ASN A 125 11.58 1.20 -6.55
CA ASN A 125 12.78 0.73 -7.27
C ASN A 125 13.81 0.02 -6.37
N LEU A 126 13.43 -0.37 -5.16
CA LEU A 126 14.35 -1.09 -4.26
C LEU A 126 14.61 -2.49 -4.80
N SER A 127 15.88 -2.85 -5.00
CA SER A 127 16.30 -4.20 -5.37
C SER A 127 15.96 -5.22 -4.27
N ASP A 128 15.91 -6.49 -4.63
CA ASP A 128 15.67 -7.56 -3.66
C ASP A 128 16.82 -7.62 -2.64
N GLY A 129 16.48 -7.89 -1.38
CA GLY A 129 17.44 -8.01 -0.29
C GLY A 129 16.93 -7.46 1.03
N ILE A 130 17.79 -7.55 2.03
CA ILE A 130 17.57 -6.97 3.35
C ILE A 130 18.34 -5.66 3.48
N TYR A 131 17.68 -4.64 3.99
CA TYR A 131 18.19 -3.30 4.12
C TYR A 131 18.28 -2.88 5.57
N GLU A 132 19.36 -2.21 5.90
CA GLU A 132 19.44 -1.39 7.09
C GLU A 132 19.10 0.05 6.78
N ILE A 133 18.48 0.71 7.75
CA ILE A 133 18.04 2.10 7.63
C ILE A 133 18.94 2.99 8.49
N TYR A 134 19.37 4.10 7.90
CA TYR A 134 20.20 5.10 8.55
C TYR A 134 19.58 6.48 8.39
N VAL A 135 19.73 7.33 9.40
CA VAL A 135 19.42 8.76 9.33
C VAL A 135 20.73 9.53 9.36
N SER A 136 20.99 10.34 8.35
CA SER A 136 22.17 11.20 8.30
C SER A 136 21.88 12.51 9.03
N GLU A 137 22.50 12.70 10.19
CA GLU A 137 22.41 13.94 10.97
C GLU A 137 23.81 14.55 11.10
N ASN A 138 23.97 15.81 10.68
CA ASN A 138 25.28 16.51 10.70
C ASN A 138 26.42 15.70 10.05
N LEU A 139 26.15 15.12 8.86
CA LEU A 139 27.10 14.27 8.10
C LEU A 139 27.51 12.99 8.83
N THR A 140 26.81 12.59 9.90
CA THR A 140 27.02 11.34 10.62
C THR A 140 25.81 10.44 10.43
N ASP A 141 26.04 9.25 9.89
CA ASP A 141 25.00 8.24 9.74
C ASP A 141 24.73 7.56 11.08
N LYS A 142 23.45 7.60 11.50
CA LYS A 142 22.97 6.95 12.71
C LYS A 142 22.05 5.80 12.31
N ARG A 143 22.35 4.60 12.82
CA ARG A 143 21.55 3.41 12.53
C ARG A 143 20.18 3.54 13.20
N VAL A 144 19.11 3.26 12.46
CA VAL A 144 17.74 3.40 12.99
C VAL A 144 17.42 2.27 13.96
N VAL A 145 16.85 2.66 15.10
CA VAL A 145 16.29 1.76 16.12
C VAL A 145 14.81 2.10 16.26
N PHE A 146 13.96 1.09 16.31
CA PHE A 146 12.53 1.26 16.51
C PHE A 146 12.17 1.15 18.00
N ASP A 147 11.33 2.06 18.50
CA ASP A 147 10.76 2.00 19.84
C ASP A 147 9.59 1.02 19.87
N GLY A 148 9.89 -0.25 20.15
CA GLY A 148 8.96 -1.35 20.16
C GLY A 148 9.26 -2.41 19.10
N ASP A 149 8.31 -3.31 18.91
CA ASP A 149 8.39 -4.40 17.92
C ASP A 149 7.46 -4.08 16.75
N VAL A 150 7.96 -4.31 15.54
CA VAL A 150 7.20 -4.14 14.29
C VAL A 150 7.43 -5.34 13.40
N ASP A 151 6.38 -5.79 12.71
CA ASP A 151 6.45 -6.82 11.68
C ASP A 151 5.22 -6.67 10.76
N ASP A 152 5.36 -5.85 9.74
CA ASP A 152 4.29 -5.52 8.80
C ASP A 152 4.80 -5.60 7.36
N SER A 153 3.93 -5.97 6.42
CA SER A 153 4.30 -6.04 5.00
C SER A 153 3.31 -5.36 4.07
N ILE A 154 3.82 -4.84 2.95
CA ILE A 154 3.03 -4.26 1.86
C ILE A 154 3.56 -4.78 0.54
N THR A 155 2.68 -4.93 -0.45
CA THR A 155 3.07 -5.29 -1.82
C THR A 155 3.19 -4.03 -2.69
N THR A 156 4.23 -3.89 -3.50
CA THR A 156 4.33 -2.82 -4.50
C THR A 156 3.32 -3.05 -5.63
N ILE A 157 3.04 -2.01 -6.42
CA ILE A 157 2.23 -2.18 -7.64
C ILE A 157 2.97 -3.06 -8.66
N THR A 158 2.21 -3.64 -9.57
CA THR A 158 2.75 -4.48 -10.64
C THR A 158 3.57 -3.65 -11.62
N ARG A 159 4.84 -4.02 -11.80
CA ARG A 159 5.72 -3.49 -12.84
C ARG A 159 6.36 -4.66 -13.57
N ASN A 160 6.29 -4.67 -14.90
CA ASN A 160 6.86 -5.75 -15.72
C ASN A 160 6.40 -7.15 -15.30
N GLY A 161 5.12 -7.28 -14.90
CA GLY A 161 4.51 -8.54 -14.45
C GLY A 161 4.98 -9.04 -13.09
N LYS A 162 5.70 -8.21 -12.32
CA LYS A 162 6.26 -8.54 -11.01
C LYS A 162 5.77 -7.57 -9.95
N ASN A 163 5.68 -8.06 -8.72
CA ASN A 163 5.46 -7.26 -7.53
C ASN A 163 6.60 -7.53 -6.54
N LYS A 164 6.77 -6.64 -5.58
CA LYS A 164 7.67 -6.86 -4.46
C LYS A 164 6.87 -6.87 -3.17
N GLU A 165 7.17 -7.80 -2.29
CA GLU A 165 6.78 -7.70 -0.90
C GLU A 165 7.86 -6.89 -0.17
N VAL A 166 7.41 -5.88 0.55
CA VAL A 166 8.21 -5.01 1.40
C VAL A 166 7.78 -5.26 2.83
N ARG A 167 8.64 -5.92 3.60
CA ARG A 167 8.43 -6.18 5.03
C ARG A 167 9.26 -5.19 5.85
N VAL A 168 8.60 -4.47 6.75
CA VAL A 168 9.22 -3.59 7.75
C VAL A 168 9.21 -4.35 9.06
N PHE A 169 10.38 -4.63 9.63
CA PHE A 169 10.43 -5.44 10.85
C PHE A 169 11.59 -5.11 11.76
N THR A 170 11.43 -5.46 13.04
CA THR A 170 12.50 -5.51 14.04
C THR A 170 12.58 -6.91 14.63
N ASP A 171 13.80 -7.44 14.78
CA ASP A 171 14.00 -8.72 15.46
C ASP A 171 15.39 -8.77 16.12
N GLN A 172 15.42 -8.65 17.46
CA GLN A 172 16.67 -8.81 18.22
C GLN A 172 17.26 -10.21 18.13
N ASN A 173 16.43 -11.21 17.83
CA ASN A 173 16.77 -12.62 17.79
C ASN A 173 16.92 -13.14 16.36
N ILE A 174 17.04 -12.26 15.35
CA ILE A 174 17.21 -12.64 13.94
C ILE A 174 18.42 -13.55 13.70
N LEU A 175 19.41 -13.54 14.61
CA LEU A 175 20.61 -14.38 14.59
C LEU A 175 20.65 -15.43 15.72
N LYS A 176 19.50 -15.80 16.30
CA LYS A 176 19.43 -16.76 17.42
C LYS A 176 20.07 -18.12 17.10
N ASP A 177 20.04 -18.54 15.83
CA ASP A 177 20.60 -19.82 15.36
C ASP A 177 22.14 -19.86 15.46
N TYR A 178 22.76 -18.71 15.71
CA TYR A 178 24.20 -18.54 15.93
C TYR A 178 24.53 -18.11 17.36
N ASP A 179 23.56 -18.20 18.29
CA ASP A 179 23.67 -17.70 19.67
C ASP A 179 24.02 -16.19 19.75
N VAL A 180 23.64 -15.43 18.72
CA VAL A 180 23.85 -13.98 18.64
C VAL A 180 22.52 -13.24 18.82
N LYS A 181 22.52 -12.30 19.77
CA LYS A 181 21.40 -11.39 20.00
C LYS A 181 21.82 -9.96 19.65
N LEU A 182 20.99 -9.26 18.85
CA LEU A 182 21.22 -7.85 18.56
C LEU A 182 20.98 -7.01 19.82
N LYS A 183 21.78 -5.95 19.97
CA LYS A 183 21.77 -5.10 21.17
C LYS A 183 20.55 -4.20 21.31
N LYS A 184 19.92 -3.87 20.18
CA LYS A 184 18.82 -2.92 20.07
C LYS A 184 17.81 -3.45 19.04
N ASN A 185 16.59 -2.92 19.05
CA ASN A 185 15.55 -3.18 18.05
C ASN A 185 15.87 -2.44 16.75
N TYR A 186 16.87 -2.91 16.01
CA TYR A 186 17.20 -2.31 14.72
C TYR A 186 16.07 -2.53 13.72
N LEU A 187 15.74 -1.48 12.97
CA LEU A 187 14.71 -1.52 11.93
C LEU A 187 15.32 -2.01 10.61
N PHE A 188 14.70 -3.02 10.02
CA PHE A 188 15.08 -3.58 8.72
C PHE A 188 13.94 -3.43 7.71
N LEU A 189 14.31 -3.33 6.43
CA LEU A 189 13.39 -3.58 5.32
C LEU A 189 13.83 -4.86 4.62
N GLU A 190 12.90 -5.78 4.38
CA GLU A 190 13.14 -6.93 3.52
C GLU A 190 12.30 -6.79 2.26
N ILE A 191 12.98 -6.81 1.13
CA ILE A 191 12.40 -6.67 -0.20
C ILE A 191 12.57 -8.00 -0.93
N SER A 192 11.47 -8.59 -1.38
CA SER A 192 11.50 -9.83 -2.15
C SER A 192 10.51 -9.79 -3.30
N GLU A 193 10.91 -10.35 -4.44
CA GLU A 193 9.97 -10.58 -5.54
C GLU A 193 8.82 -11.50 -5.07
N THR A 194 7.59 -11.09 -5.37
CA THR A 194 6.38 -11.83 -5.05
C THR A 194 5.39 -11.79 -6.21
N LYS A 195 4.36 -12.62 -6.14
CA LYS A 195 3.21 -12.56 -7.06
C LYS A 195 2.03 -11.97 -6.34
N LEU A 196 1.40 -10.96 -6.95
CA LEU A 196 0.18 -10.39 -6.42
C LEU A 196 -0.90 -11.46 -6.21
N LYS A 197 -1.54 -11.45 -5.04
CA LYS A 197 -2.65 -12.36 -4.73
C LYS A 197 -3.79 -12.18 -5.72
N LYS A 198 -4.57 -13.24 -5.95
CA LYS A 198 -5.66 -13.24 -6.95
C LYS A 198 -6.71 -12.16 -6.70
N ASP A 199 -6.92 -11.78 -5.45
CA ASP A 199 -7.88 -10.78 -4.97
C ASP A 199 -7.24 -9.44 -4.59
N ALA A 200 -5.91 -9.31 -4.68
CA ALA A 200 -5.22 -8.05 -4.47
C ALA A 200 -5.16 -7.21 -5.75
N TYR A 201 -5.19 -5.89 -5.65
CA TYR A 201 -5.18 -4.95 -6.77
C TYR A 201 -4.15 -3.85 -6.53
N ASP A 202 -3.66 -3.24 -7.61
CA ASP A 202 -2.70 -2.14 -7.53
C ASP A 202 -3.42 -0.80 -7.34
N VAL A 203 -4.50 -0.62 -8.10
CA VAL A 203 -5.27 0.62 -8.21
C VAL A 203 -6.75 0.35 -8.02
N ALA A 204 -7.42 1.21 -7.26
CA ALA A 204 -8.87 1.26 -7.19
C ALA A 204 -9.40 2.54 -7.86
N ILE A 205 -10.38 2.38 -8.74
CA ILE A 205 -11.08 3.49 -9.42
C ILE A 205 -12.49 3.57 -8.83
N ASP A 206 -12.83 4.74 -8.28
CA ASP A 206 -14.17 5.07 -7.78
C ASP A 206 -14.90 5.99 -8.77
N PRO A 207 -15.78 5.47 -9.63
CA PRO A 207 -16.63 6.31 -10.45
C PRO A 207 -17.77 6.92 -9.62
N ALA A 208 -17.89 8.25 -9.58
CA ALA A 208 -18.90 8.96 -8.79
C ALA A 208 -20.36 8.63 -9.17
N GLY A 209 -21.32 8.91 -8.28
CA GLY A 209 -22.74 8.57 -8.44
C GLY A 209 -23.09 7.14 -8.02
N LEU A 210 -24.38 6.80 -7.98
CA LEU A 210 -24.96 5.56 -7.41
C LEU A 210 -24.57 5.32 -5.95
N ASP A 211 -24.65 6.38 -5.15
CA ASP A 211 -24.36 6.38 -3.72
C ASP A 211 -25.59 6.87 -2.94
N SER A 212 -25.79 6.35 -1.72
CA SER A 212 -26.85 6.79 -0.80
C SER A 212 -26.33 7.33 0.53
N SER A 213 -25.01 7.32 0.74
CA SER A 213 -24.31 7.72 1.96
C SER A 213 -24.56 9.19 2.35
N PHE A 214 -24.75 10.06 1.35
CA PHE A 214 -24.82 11.51 1.54
C PHE A 214 -26.23 12.10 1.42
N THR A 215 -27.22 11.23 1.20
CA THR A 215 -28.56 11.61 0.75
C THR A 215 -29.65 10.93 1.59
N ASN A 216 -29.32 10.61 2.85
CA ASN A 216 -30.23 9.95 3.80
C ASN A 216 -30.89 8.68 3.23
N GLY A 217 -30.14 7.88 2.47
CA GLY A 217 -30.63 6.63 1.86
C GLY A 217 -31.32 6.81 0.50
N VAL A 218 -31.42 8.03 -0.04
CA VAL A 218 -31.92 8.27 -1.40
C VAL A 218 -30.78 8.09 -2.39
N VAL A 219 -30.91 7.16 -3.34
CA VAL A 219 -29.86 6.94 -4.34
C VAL A 219 -29.66 8.20 -5.20
N SER A 220 -28.43 8.70 -5.24
CA SER A 220 -28.02 9.82 -6.09
C SER A 220 -27.28 9.33 -7.33
N ASN A 221 -27.65 9.81 -8.51
CA ASN A 221 -26.85 9.65 -9.74
C ASN A 221 -25.60 10.54 -9.76
N GLY A 222 -25.39 11.35 -8.72
CA GLY A 222 -24.39 12.39 -8.71
C GLY A 222 -24.87 13.63 -9.47
N ASN A 223 -23.92 14.37 -10.02
CA ASN A 223 -24.18 15.62 -10.74
C ASN A 223 -24.80 15.37 -12.12
N GLU A 224 -25.85 16.14 -12.46
CA GLU A 224 -26.55 16.05 -13.75
C GLU A 224 -26.69 17.45 -14.38
N GLY A 225 -26.37 17.58 -15.66
CA GLY A 225 -26.39 18.87 -16.35
C GLY A 225 -25.94 18.78 -17.80
N ASN A 226 -26.46 19.67 -18.66
CA ASN A 226 -26.11 19.75 -20.08
C ASN A 226 -26.15 18.41 -20.83
N GLY A 227 -27.04 17.49 -20.43
CA GLY A 227 -27.19 16.16 -21.00
C GLY A 227 -26.07 15.17 -20.63
N LEU A 228 -25.40 15.38 -19.49
CA LEU A 228 -24.51 14.44 -18.83
C LEU A 228 -25.15 13.95 -17.53
N VAL A 229 -24.93 12.68 -17.21
CA VAL A 229 -25.31 12.05 -15.93
C VAL A 229 -24.04 11.45 -15.34
N GLU A 230 -23.57 11.98 -14.21
CA GLU A 230 -22.27 11.63 -13.62
C GLU A 230 -22.10 10.13 -13.41
N ALA A 231 -23.09 9.45 -12.82
CA ALA A 231 -23.06 7.99 -12.61
C ALA A 231 -22.73 7.20 -13.88
N LYS A 232 -23.29 7.60 -15.02
CA LYS A 232 -23.10 6.90 -16.29
C LYS A 232 -21.74 7.24 -16.89
N GLU A 233 -21.43 8.53 -16.99
CA GLU A 233 -20.22 9.01 -17.65
C GLU A 233 -18.95 8.59 -16.90
N MET A 234 -18.97 8.63 -15.57
CA MET A 234 -17.82 8.22 -14.76
C MET A 234 -17.61 6.72 -14.75
N TYR A 235 -18.67 5.91 -14.85
CA TYR A 235 -18.51 4.47 -14.99
C TYR A 235 -17.86 4.10 -16.34
N ASP A 236 -18.32 4.72 -17.42
CA ASP A 236 -17.73 4.52 -18.75
C ASP A 236 -16.26 5.00 -18.80
N ALA A 237 -15.97 6.15 -18.19
CA ALA A 237 -14.60 6.64 -18.03
C ALA A 237 -13.72 5.67 -17.20
N ALA A 238 -14.26 5.08 -16.13
CA ALA A 238 -13.55 4.11 -15.31
C ALA A 238 -13.22 2.82 -16.08
N LEU A 239 -14.12 2.35 -16.94
CA LEU A 239 -13.86 1.20 -17.82
C LEU A 239 -12.72 1.50 -18.81
N SER A 240 -12.76 2.65 -19.49
CA SER A 240 -11.71 3.06 -20.42
C SER A 240 -10.36 3.26 -19.70
N LEU A 241 -10.36 3.90 -18.52
CA LEU A 241 -9.14 4.07 -17.73
C LEU A 241 -8.57 2.73 -17.25
N LYS A 242 -9.43 1.82 -16.78
CA LYS A 242 -9.04 0.47 -16.39
C LYS A 242 -8.33 -0.25 -17.54
N GLU A 243 -8.93 -0.29 -18.73
CA GLU A 243 -8.33 -0.95 -19.89
C GLU A 243 -6.93 -0.40 -20.20
N LYS A 244 -6.77 0.92 -20.19
CA LYS A 244 -5.48 1.57 -20.47
C LYS A 244 -4.43 1.27 -19.41
N LEU A 245 -4.80 1.33 -18.13
CA LEU A 245 -3.87 1.03 -17.03
C LEU A 245 -3.50 -0.47 -16.99
N GLU A 246 -4.44 -1.36 -17.29
CA GLU A 246 -4.17 -2.80 -17.39
C GLU A 246 -3.28 -3.12 -18.60
N SER A 247 -3.40 -2.38 -19.69
CA SER A 247 -2.47 -2.49 -20.83
C SER A 247 -1.01 -2.12 -20.48
N LYS A 248 -0.83 -1.35 -19.40
CA LYS A 248 0.47 -0.97 -18.82
C LYS A 248 0.90 -1.91 -17.68
N GLY A 249 0.20 -3.03 -17.50
CA GLY A 249 0.58 -4.09 -16.57
C GLY A 249 -0.01 -3.98 -15.16
N LEU A 250 -0.74 -2.92 -14.83
CA LEU A 250 -1.42 -2.80 -13.55
C LEU A 250 -2.59 -3.77 -13.44
N LYS A 251 -2.96 -4.10 -12.21
CA LYS A 251 -4.23 -4.75 -11.89
C LYS A 251 -5.19 -3.78 -11.26
N VAL A 252 -6.33 -3.52 -11.91
CA VAL A 252 -7.20 -2.40 -11.57
C VAL A 252 -8.58 -2.87 -11.11
N LEU A 253 -9.05 -2.33 -10.00
CA LEU A 253 -10.39 -2.55 -9.46
C LEU A 253 -11.29 -1.35 -9.79
N ILE A 254 -12.53 -1.60 -10.24
CA ILE A 254 -13.58 -0.58 -10.29
C ILE A 254 -14.55 -0.87 -9.13
N LEU A 255 -14.83 0.14 -8.31
CA LEU A 255 -15.45 -0.07 -6.99
C LEU A 255 -16.98 -0.20 -7.00
N ARG A 256 -17.62 0.11 -8.12
CA ARG A 256 -19.03 -0.16 -8.40
C ARG A 256 -19.24 -0.56 -9.86
N ASN A 257 -20.37 -1.16 -10.16
CA ASN A 257 -20.84 -1.41 -11.52
C ASN A 257 -21.71 -0.25 -12.03
N ASP A 258 -22.31 -0.43 -13.21
CA ASP A 258 -23.09 0.59 -13.93
C ASP A 258 -24.43 0.93 -13.29
N SER A 259 -24.96 0.04 -12.45
CA SER A 259 -26.36 0.06 -12.03
C SER A 259 -26.59 -0.24 -10.54
N ASP A 260 -25.69 -0.96 -9.86
CA ASP A 260 -25.91 -1.22 -8.42
C ASP A 260 -25.47 -0.04 -7.57
N VAL A 261 -26.32 0.25 -6.60
CA VAL A 261 -26.01 1.20 -5.53
C VAL A 261 -24.93 0.60 -4.66
N THR A 262 -23.82 1.30 -4.56
CA THR A 262 -22.75 0.94 -3.62
C THR A 262 -22.36 2.18 -2.86
N ASP A 263 -22.55 2.16 -1.55
CA ASP A 263 -22.20 3.29 -0.71
C ASP A 263 -20.69 3.52 -0.66
N THR A 264 -20.26 4.78 -0.58
CA THR A 264 -18.86 5.17 -0.40
C THR A 264 -18.31 4.62 0.92
N TYR A 265 -19.10 4.77 2.00
CA TYR A 265 -18.75 4.38 3.36
C TYR A 265 -19.29 3.00 3.76
N GLY A 266 -18.87 2.54 4.95
CA GLY A 266 -19.33 1.29 5.53
C GLY A 266 -18.43 0.11 5.18
N ARG A 267 -18.59 -0.99 5.90
CA ARG A 267 -17.73 -2.19 5.74
C ARG A 267 -17.88 -2.86 4.38
N ASP A 268 -19.04 -2.70 3.75
CA ASP A 268 -19.32 -3.17 2.38
C ASP A 268 -19.23 -2.04 1.34
N GLY A 269 -18.80 -0.85 1.76
CA GLY A 269 -18.69 0.32 0.92
C GLY A 269 -17.47 0.31 0.01
N ARG A 270 -17.42 1.26 -0.91
CA ARG A 270 -16.35 1.38 -1.93
C ARG A 270 -14.97 1.53 -1.31
N ILE A 271 -14.82 2.36 -0.28
CA ILE A 271 -13.52 2.57 0.36
C ILE A 271 -13.06 1.28 1.06
N ALA A 272 -13.95 0.59 1.78
CA ALA A 272 -13.62 -0.69 2.42
C ALA A 272 -13.23 -1.77 1.39
N LYS A 273 -13.93 -1.84 0.25
CA LYS A 273 -13.56 -2.72 -0.86
C LYS A 273 -12.14 -2.44 -1.37
N ALA A 274 -11.75 -1.17 -1.50
CA ALA A 274 -10.39 -0.80 -1.91
C ALA A 274 -9.32 -1.23 -0.89
N TYR A 275 -9.60 -1.07 0.41
CA TYR A 275 -8.74 -1.58 1.49
C TYR A 275 -8.60 -3.10 1.47
N ASN A 276 -9.71 -3.81 1.35
CA ASN A 276 -9.73 -5.28 1.32
C ASN A 276 -9.00 -5.82 0.08
N ALA A 277 -9.07 -5.09 -1.04
CA ALA A 277 -8.30 -5.35 -2.25
C ALA A 277 -6.81 -5.01 -2.12
N GLY A 278 -6.39 -4.37 -1.02
CA GLY A 278 -5.01 -3.92 -0.83
C GLY A 278 -4.55 -2.97 -1.92
N ALA A 279 -5.41 -2.12 -2.47
CA ALA A 279 -5.02 -1.11 -3.45
C ALA A 279 -3.99 -0.13 -2.86
N LYS A 280 -3.09 0.39 -3.69
CA LYS A 280 -2.06 1.39 -3.29
C LYS A 280 -2.43 2.79 -3.73
N TYR A 281 -3.20 2.88 -4.80
CA TYR A 281 -3.71 4.13 -5.33
C TYR A 281 -5.22 4.09 -5.43
N TYR A 282 -5.84 5.23 -5.15
CA TYR A 282 -7.28 5.41 -5.25
C TYR A 282 -7.57 6.64 -6.11
N PHE A 283 -8.31 6.44 -7.21
CA PHE A 283 -8.69 7.52 -8.11
C PHE A 283 -10.19 7.65 -8.14
N ARG A 284 -10.70 8.75 -7.59
CA ARG A 284 -12.11 9.11 -7.76
C ARG A 284 -12.29 9.90 -9.04
N LEU A 285 -13.21 9.46 -9.87
CA LEU A 285 -13.57 10.10 -11.14
C LEU A 285 -14.93 10.76 -10.97
N ALA A 286 -15.01 12.07 -11.22
CA ALA A 286 -16.21 12.85 -10.98
C ALA A 286 -16.38 14.04 -11.94
N PHE A 287 -17.56 14.64 -11.87
CA PHE A 287 -17.84 15.98 -12.37
C PHE A 287 -18.17 16.91 -11.22
N ASP A 288 -17.84 18.17 -11.41
CA ASP A 288 -18.20 19.23 -10.48
C ASP A 288 -19.52 19.89 -10.88
N VAL A 289 -20.10 20.68 -9.99
CA VAL A 289 -21.29 21.49 -10.26
C VAL A 289 -21.20 22.81 -9.50
N ASP A 290 -21.57 23.89 -10.18
CA ASP A 290 -21.63 25.22 -9.60
C ASP A 290 -22.97 25.87 -9.92
N VAL A 291 -23.44 26.75 -9.02
CA VAL A 291 -24.65 27.55 -9.22
C VAL A 291 -24.50 28.52 -10.40
N SER A 292 -23.28 28.95 -10.70
CA SER A 292 -22.89 29.71 -11.86
C SER A 292 -22.60 28.77 -13.04
N SER A 293 -23.24 29.05 -14.19
CA SER A 293 -22.92 28.36 -15.45
C SER A 293 -21.57 28.77 -16.03
N ASP A 294 -20.96 29.85 -15.53
CA ASP A 294 -19.71 30.41 -16.06
C ASP A 294 -18.48 29.72 -15.44
N THR A 295 -18.65 29.01 -14.33
CA THR A 295 -17.60 28.22 -13.69
C THR A 295 -17.22 27.05 -14.58
N THR A 296 -15.93 26.90 -14.89
CA THR A 296 -15.40 25.95 -15.88
C THR A 296 -14.02 25.43 -15.49
N GLY A 297 -13.64 24.28 -16.05
CA GLY A 297 -12.30 23.72 -15.97
C GLY A 297 -12.21 22.55 -14.99
N PHE A 298 -11.13 21.78 -15.11
CA PHE A 298 -10.91 20.61 -14.26
C PHE A 298 -10.43 21.01 -12.86
N ASN A 299 -10.68 20.13 -11.88
CA ASN A 299 -10.11 20.17 -10.53
C ASN A 299 -9.50 18.81 -10.18
N ILE A 300 -8.28 18.80 -9.63
CA ILE A 300 -7.62 17.60 -9.11
C ILE A 300 -7.26 17.89 -7.67
N LEU A 301 -8.00 17.27 -6.75
CA LEU A 301 -7.75 17.41 -5.33
C LEU A 301 -6.77 16.32 -4.87
N TYR A 302 -5.83 16.74 -4.03
CA TYR A 302 -4.90 15.86 -3.33
C TYR A 302 -4.86 16.20 -1.84
N SER A 303 -4.43 15.24 -1.01
CA SER A 303 -4.40 15.40 0.45
C SER A 303 -3.49 16.54 0.90
N GLY A 304 -3.89 17.26 1.95
CA GLY A 304 -3.06 18.21 2.68
C GLY A 304 -1.79 17.58 3.28
N HIS A 305 -1.75 16.25 3.40
CA HIS A 305 -0.59 15.48 3.87
C HIS A 305 0.34 15.01 2.74
N ALA A 306 -0.03 15.23 1.48
CA ALA A 306 0.73 14.79 0.31
C ALA A 306 1.34 15.97 -0.45
N SER A 307 2.34 15.68 -1.28
CA SER A 307 2.89 16.60 -2.26
C SER A 307 1.93 16.81 -3.43
N ASN A 308 2.04 17.96 -4.10
CA ASN A 308 1.24 18.23 -5.28
C ASN A 308 1.74 17.50 -6.53
N MET A 309 2.87 16.80 -6.50
CA MET A 309 3.58 16.34 -7.70
C MET A 309 2.73 15.43 -8.58
N PHE A 310 1.93 14.54 -7.98
CA PHE A 310 1.10 13.62 -8.76
C PHE A 310 -0.03 14.38 -9.47
N ALA A 311 -0.78 15.19 -8.72
CA ALA A 311 -1.86 16.00 -9.25
C ALA A 311 -1.36 17.02 -10.30
N ALA A 312 -0.24 17.67 -10.03
CA ALA A 312 0.40 18.63 -10.94
C ALA A 312 0.83 17.99 -12.26
N ARG A 313 1.33 16.74 -12.22
CA ARG A 313 1.68 16.03 -13.46
C ARG A 313 0.46 15.76 -14.34
N ILE A 314 -0.65 15.31 -13.73
CA ILE A 314 -1.90 15.08 -14.46
C ILE A 314 -2.44 16.40 -15.03
N GLY A 315 -2.51 17.45 -14.21
CA GLY A 315 -2.98 18.77 -14.65
C GLY A 315 -2.14 19.34 -15.79
N TYR A 316 -0.82 19.20 -15.73
CA TYR A 316 0.09 19.58 -16.81
C TYR A 316 -0.22 18.83 -18.11
N ASP A 317 -0.35 17.50 -18.04
CA ASP A 317 -0.62 16.69 -19.23
C ASP A 317 -2.03 16.92 -19.80
N PHE A 318 -3.06 17.14 -18.95
CA PHE A 318 -4.38 17.60 -19.41
C PHE A 318 -4.25 18.89 -20.23
N HIS A 319 -3.49 19.86 -19.74
CA HIS A 319 -3.27 21.09 -20.46
C HIS A 319 -2.53 20.87 -21.79
N GLN A 320 -1.39 20.18 -21.76
CA GLN A 320 -0.51 20.02 -22.92
C GLN A 320 -1.06 19.07 -23.98
N LYS A 321 -1.69 17.97 -23.57
CA LYS A 321 -2.12 16.90 -24.48
C LYS A 321 -3.57 17.04 -24.94
N THR A 322 -4.42 17.74 -24.19
CA THR A 322 -5.86 17.83 -24.50
C THR A 322 -6.35 19.28 -24.61
N GLY A 323 -5.55 20.27 -24.20
CA GLY A 323 -5.97 21.67 -24.18
C GLY A 323 -6.96 22.01 -23.07
N LEU A 324 -7.21 21.07 -22.14
CA LEU A 324 -8.04 21.32 -20.98
C LEU A 324 -7.44 22.44 -20.11
N LYS A 325 -8.31 23.22 -19.49
CA LYS A 325 -7.91 24.29 -18.58
C LYS A 325 -8.33 23.91 -17.17
N GLY A 326 -7.43 24.15 -16.22
CA GLY A 326 -7.77 24.01 -14.80
C GLY A 326 -8.70 25.13 -14.36
N CYS A 327 -9.62 24.81 -13.45
CA CYS A 327 -10.49 25.82 -12.86
C CYS A 327 -9.67 26.84 -12.06
N THR A 328 -10.10 28.11 -12.12
CA THR A 328 -9.36 29.23 -11.54
C THR A 328 -9.96 29.79 -10.25
N ILE A 329 -11.14 29.33 -9.86
CA ILE A 329 -11.91 29.91 -8.75
C ILE A 329 -11.28 29.63 -7.38
N TYR A 330 -10.57 28.51 -7.25
CA TYR A 330 -10.00 28.04 -5.98
C TYR A 330 -8.50 28.31 -5.84
N MET A 331 -7.92 29.16 -6.70
CA MET A 331 -6.48 29.36 -6.81
C MET A 331 -5.89 30.24 -5.71
N LYS A 332 -4.65 29.92 -5.32
CA LYS A 332 -3.74 30.85 -4.62
C LYS A 332 -2.67 31.43 -5.55
N THR A 333 -2.25 30.71 -6.60
CA THR A 333 -1.22 31.13 -7.58
C THR A 333 -1.51 30.58 -8.99
N THR A 334 -0.90 31.17 -10.03
CA THR A 334 -1.11 30.81 -11.46
C THR A 334 -0.61 29.42 -11.86
N ASP A 335 0.32 28.84 -11.12
CA ASP A 335 0.97 27.57 -11.46
C ASP A 335 0.18 26.34 -10.95
N GLU A 336 -0.89 26.56 -10.20
CA GLU A 336 -1.76 25.54 -9.59
C GLU A 336 -3.14 25.44 -10.26
N MET A 337 -3.29 25.93 -11.51
CA MET A 337 -4.60 25.91 -12.20
C MET A 337 -5.21 24.50 -12.19
N GLY A 338 -6.36 24.35 -11.51
CA GLY A 338 -7.05 23.08 -11.37
C GLY A 338 -6.36 22.02 -10.49
N VAL A 339 -5.31 22.36 -9.74
CA VAL A 339 -4.63 21.46 -8.80
C VAL A 339 -4.78 22.00 -7.39
N ILE A 340 -5.52 21.29 -6.54
CA ILE A 340 -6.03 21.83 -5.29
C ILE A 340 -5.59 20.96 -4.11
N GLN A 341 -4.86 21.56 -3.18
CA GLN A 341 -4.61 20.94 -1.88
C GLN A 341 -5.89 20.96 -1.05
N ALA A 342 -6.33 19.81 -0.55
CA ALA A 342 -7.41 19.77 0.42
C ALA A 342 -7.02 20.55 1.68
N ALA A 343 -7.93 21.39 2.17
CA ALA A 343 -7.71 22.10 3.42
C ALA A 343 -7.78 21.13 4.59
N LEU A 344 -6.91 21.31 5.57
CA LEU A 344 -7.03 20.60 6.85
C LEU A 344 -8.08 21.29 7.72
N ILE A 345 -9.01 20.52 8.26
CA ILE A 345 -10.12 20.97 9.12
C ILE A 345 -10.03 20.32 10.50
N ASN A 346 -10.74 20.90 11.46
CA ASN A 346 -10.81 20.38 12.83
C ASN A 346 -11.61 19.08 12.87
N GLY A 347 -11.10 18.08 13.57
CA GLY A 347 -11.84 16.86 13.90
C GLY A 347 -12.98 17.14 14.86
N LEU A 348 -14.07 16.40 14.73
CA LEU A 348 -15.21 16.47 15.65
C LEU A 348 -14.94 15.72 16.97
N LEU A 349 -13.87 14.92 17.05
CA LEU A 349 -13.47 14.19 18.26
C LEU A 349 -12.46 14.93 19.14
N ASP A 350 -11.50 15.60 18.52
CA ASP A 350 -10.29 16.07 19.19
C ASP A 350 -9.94 17.53 18.86
N GLU A 351 -10.76 18.19 18.04
CA GLU A 351 -10.59 19.58 17.59
C GLU A 351 -9.27 19.89 16.88
N ARG A 352 -8.46 18.87 16.55
CA ARG A 352 -7.16 19.06 15.88
C ARG A 352 -7.36 19.32 14.39
N GLN A 353 -6.64 20.31 13.86
CA GLN A 353 -6.70 20.69 12.46
C GLN A 353 -5.79 19.82 11.57
N VAL A 354 -6.07 18.52 11.51
CA VAL A 354 -5.23 17.52 10.81
C VAL A 354 -6.00 16.66 9.81
N TYR A 355 -7.28 16.95 9.58
CA TYR A 355 -8.16 16.11 8.77
C TYR A 355 -8.38 16.75 7.41
N ASP A 356 -8.16 16.02 6.32
CA ASP A 356 -8.54 16.50 4.99
C ASP A 356 -10.03 16.86 4.94
N SER A 357 -10.36 18.01 4.36
CA SER A 357 -11.74 18.47 4.18
C SER A 357 -12.51 17.57 3.21
N ASP A 358 -11.84 17.06 2.18
CA ASP A 358 -12.38 16.05 1.27
C ASP A 358 -12.37 14.67 1.94
N LEU A 359 -13.53 14.03 1.97
CA LEU A 359 -13.71 12.76 2.67
C LEU A 359 -13.01 11.59 1.97
N TRP A 360 -12.89 11.61 0.64
CA TRP A 360 -12.24 10.51 -0.07
C TRP A 360 -10.75 10.56 0.24
N LEU A 361 -10.14 11.75 0.19
CA LEU A 361 -8.74 11.94 0.59
C LEU A 361 -8.50 11.55 2.05
N ARG A 362 -9.40 11.96 2.95
CA ARG A 362 -9.27 11.68 4.39
C ARG A 362 -9.33 10.19 4.72
N GLU A 363 -10.27 9.44 4.13
CA GLU A 363 -10.64 8.12 4.64
C GLU A 363 -9.98 6.95 3.90
N THR A 364 -9.35 7.22 2.76
CA THR A 364 -8.55 6.22 2.01
C THR A 364 -7.08 6.18 2.45
N GLY A 365 -6.58 7.24 3.09
CA GLY A 365 -5.16 7.37 3.44
C GLY A 365 -4.75 6.71 4.76
N GLY A 366 -5.63 5.97 5.43
CA GLY A 366 -5.30 5.19 6.64
C GLY A 366 -4.77 6.09 7.76
N ARG A 367 -3.80 5.59 8.53
CA ARG A 367 -3.12 6.39 9.56
C ARG A 367 -2.44 7.64 9.00
N ALA A 368 -1.95 7.58 7.76
CA ALA A 368 -1.29 8.71 7.10
C ALA A 368 -2.20 9.95 7.00
N THR A 369 -3.50 9.78 6.81
CA THR A 369 -4.48 10.89 6.74
C THR A 369 -5.44 10.94 7.93
N GLN A 370 -5.12 10.20 9.00
CA GLN A 370 -5.96 10.07 10.20
C GLN A 370 -7.38 9.53 9.87
N ALA A 371 -7.47 8.60 8.92
CA ALA A 371 -8.71 7.94 8.52
C ALA A 371 -9.39 7.26 9.72
N GLY A 372 -10.72 7.33 9.76
CA GLY A 372 -11.52 6.82 10.86
C GLY A 372 -11.50 7.69 12.12
N LEU A 373 -10.66 8.73 12.23
CA LEU A 373 -10.52 9.54 13.44
C LEU A 373 -11.28 10.87 13.43
N TYR A 374 -12.00 11.20 12.36
CA TYR A 374 -12.68 12.49 12.23
C TYR A 374 -13.81 12.69 13.24
N SER A 375 -14.62 11.66 13.50
CA SER A 375 -15.82 11.70 14.37
C SER A 375 -16.03 10.35 15.08
N GLU A 376 -16.88 10.30 16.12
CA GLU A 376 -17.24 9.01 16.77
C GLU A 376 -17.89 8.05 15.75
N ASN A 377 -18.66 8.60 14.80
CA ASN A 377 -19.33 7.83 13.76
C ASN A 377 -18.33 7.20 12.77
N THR A 378 -17.28 7.93 12.37
CA THR A 378 -16.24 7.35 11.49
C THR A 378 -15.45 6.29 12.24
N LYS A 379 -15.11 6.53 13.51
CA LYS A 379 -14.28 5.64 14.33
C LYS A 379 -14.93 4.29 14.59
N LYS A 380 -16.21 4.30 14.97
CA LYS A 380 -16.95 3.08 15.34
C LYS A 380 -17.83 2.53 14.23
N GLY A 381 -18.10 3.32 13.20
CA GLY A 381 -19.05 3.02 12.14
C GLY A 381 -18.44 3.11 10.75
N THR A 382 -18.65 4.24 10.08
CA THR A 382 -18.56 4.37 8.61
C THR A 382 -17.17 4.16 8.03
N ALA A 383 -16.10 4.39 8.80
CA ALA A 383 -14.71 4.24 8.38
C ALA A 383 -13.86 3.42 9.37
N SER A 384 -14.50 2.57 10.18
CA SER A 384 -13.80 1.80 11.23
C SER A 384 -12.73 0.86 10.69
N PHE A 385 -12.84 0.46 9.42
CA PHE A 385 -11.87 -0.40 8.72
C PHE A 385 -10.52 0.30 8.47
N ALA A 386 -10.50 1.64 8.43
CA ALA A 386 -9.29 2.43 8.19
C ALA A 386 -8.64 2.89 9.50
N TYR A 387 -9.35 2.78 10.63
CA TYR A 387 -8.84 3.16 11.95
C TYR A 387 -7.59 2.36 12.31
N ASN A 388 -6.51 3.06 12.68
CA ASN A 388 -5.20 2.50 13.00
C ASN A 388 -4.59 1.61 11.89
N ASN A 389 -5.11 1.68 10.66
CA ASN A 389 -4.53 0.94 9.55
C ASN A 389 -3.24 1.64 9.08
N PRO A 390 -2.06 1.03 9.22
CA PRO A 390 -0.80 1.65 8.81
C PRO A 390 -0.73 1.85 7.29
N TYR A 391 -1.58 1.18 6.51
CA TYR A 391 -1.65 1.28 5.06
C TYR A 391 -2.63 2.37 4.64
N GLY A 392 -2.15 3.35 3.90
CA GLY A 392 -2.94 4.37 3.22
C GLY A 392 -2.81 4.27 1.72
N MET A 393 -3.89 4.54 0.99
CA MET A 393 -3.88 4.68 -0.46
C MET A 393 -3.53 6.12 -0.85
N ASN A 394 -2.57 6.30 -1.76
CA ASN A 394 -2.33 7.62 -2.33
C ASN A 394 -3.49 7.99 -3.26
N THR A 395 -4.24 9.02 -2.88
CA THR A 395 -5.57 9.30 -3.42
C THR A 395 -5.62 10.61 -4.18
N LEU A 396 -6.29 10.60 -5.32
CA LEU A 396 -6.67 11.80 -6.06
C LEU A 396 -8.18 11.80 -6.32
N ASN A 397 -8.80 12.97 -6.14
CA ASN A 397 -10.18 13.20 -6.53
C ASN A 397 -10.19 14.10 -7.78
N ILE A 398 -10.56 13.52 -8.92
CA ILE A 398 -10.39 14.11 -10.25
C ILE A 398 -11.77 14.50 -10.79
N TYR A 399 -11.99 15.80 -10.89
CA TYR A 399 -13.14 16.41 -11.52
C TYR A 399 -12.77 16.87 -12.91
N PHE A 400 -13.42 16.32 -13.93
CA PHE A 400 -13.06 16.60 -15.33
C PHE A 400 -13.61 17.94 -15.86
N GLY A 401 -14.51 18.58 -15.12
CA GLY A 401 -15.18 19.82 -15.48
C GLY A 401 -16.52 19.96 -14.77
N PHE A 402 -17.24 21.04 -15.05
CA PHE A 402 -18.52 21.36 -14.44
C PHE A 402 -19.69 20.93 -15.33
N VAL A 403 -20.59 20.06 -14.85
CA VAL A 403 -21.78 19.67 -15.64
C VAL A 403 -22.75 20.84 -15.85
N SER A 404 -22.69 21.87 -15.00
CA SER A 404 -23.46 23.11 -15.15
C SER A 404 -22.93 23.99 -16.30
N ASN A 405 -21.67 23.83 -16.70
CA ASN A 405 -21.07 24.57 -17.81
C ASN A 405 -21.23 23.83 -19.13
N ARG A 406 -21.75 24.54 -20.14
CA ARG A 406 -22.05 23.96 -21.45
C ARG A 406 -20.79 23.58 -22.23
N ASP A 407 -19.71 24.36 -22.10
CA ASP A 407 -18.48 24.15 -22.86
C ASP A 407 -17.68 22.98 -22.29
N ASP A 408 -17.61 22.84 -20.97
CA ASP A 408 -17.04 21.66 -20.30
C ASP A 408 -17.80 20.40 -20.70
N ALA A 409 -19.13 20.44 -20.66
CA ALA A 409 -19.96 19.29 -21.04
C ALA A 409 -19.78 18.91 -22.52
N ASN A 410 -19.67 19.89 -23.43
CA ASN A 410 -19.39 19.63 -24.84
C ASN A 410 -17.97 19.08 -25.04
N THR A 411 -16.99 19.63 -24.33
CA THR A 411 -15.60 19.18 -24.36
C THR A 411 -15.50 17.72 -23.93
N TRP A 412 -16.15 17.35 -22.83
CA TRP A 412 -16.24 15.95 -22.40
C TRP A 412 -16.84 15.05 -23.48
N LYS A 413 -18.02 15.40 -24.01
CA LYS A 413 -18.70 14.61 -25.04
C LYS A 413 -17.85 14.39 -26.29
N GLN A 414 -17.03 15.37 -26.67
CA GLN A 414 -16.20 15.33 -27.87
C GLN A 414 -14.83 14.69 -27.64
N GLN A 415 -14.26 14.86 -26.44
CA GLN A 415 -12.84 14.59 -26.16
C GLN A 415 -12.59 13.59 -25.04
N LYS A 416 -13.64 12.98 -24.45
CA LYS A 416 -13.52 12.00 -23.34
C LYS A 416 -12.37 11.01 -23.53
N GLU A 417 -12.29 10.37 -24.70
CA GLU A 417 -11.26 9.35 -24.95
C GLU A 417 -9.83 9.92 -24.92
N GLN A 418 -9.63 11.13 -25.41
CA GLN A 418 -8.34 11.84 -25.35
C GLN A 418 -8.00 12.23 -23.91
N ILE A 419 -8.99 12.69 -23.14
CA ILE A 419 -8.83 13.05 -21.72
C ILE A 419 -8.44 11.82 -20.89
N ILE A 420 -9.15 10.71 -21.05
CA ILE A 420 -8.87 9.46 -20.32
C ILE A 420 -7.54 8.84 -20.75
N THR A 421 -7.17 8.94 -22.04
CA THR A 421 -5.83 8.55 -22.50
C THR A 421 -4.75 9.39 -21.85
N SER A 422 -4.92 10.72 -21.82
CA SER A 422 -3.97 11.61 -21.15
C SER A 422 -3.83 11.26 -19.66
N LEU A 423 -4.94 10.98 -18.97
CA LEU A 423 -4.93 10.57 -17.57
C LEU A 423 -4.14 9.26 -17.37
N ALA A 424 -4.41 8.24 -18.18
CA ALA A 424 -3.73 6.96 -18.10
C ALA A 424 -2.21 7.09 -18.34
N ASP A 425 -1.81 7.88 -19.34
CA ASP A 425 -0.40 8.17 -19.62
C ASP A 425 0.28 8.88 -18.44
N SER A 426 -0.36 9.91 -17.87
CA SER A 426 0.19 10.65 -16.73
C SER A 426 0.38 9.78 -15.50
N ILE A 427 -0.61 8.93 -15.19
CA ILE A 427 -0.50 7.93 -14.13
C ILE A 427 0.66 6.98 -14.43
N SER A 428 0.75 6.48 -15.66
CA SER A 428 1.80 5.53 -16.05
C SER A 428 3.20 6.12 -15.94
N THR A 429 3.39 7.38 -16.38
CA THR A 429 4.68 8.06 -16.22
C THR A 429 5.01 8.33 -14.75
N TYR A 430 4.05 8.83 -13.96
CA TYR A 430 4.29 9.13 -12.55
C TYR A 430 4.66 7.87 -11.75
N LEU A 431 3.97 6.76 -12.03
CA LEU A 431 4.19 5.46 -11.39
C LEU A 431 5.36 4.66 -11.97
N GLN A 432 6.03 5.18 -13.00
CA GLN A 432 7.17 4.53 -13.67
C GLN A 432 6.80 3.12 -14.15
N LEU A 433 5.71 3.03 -14.92
CA LEU A 433 5.23 1.76 -15.50
C LEU A 433 5.81 1.48 -16.89
N GLU A 434 6.55 2.43 -17.45
CA GLU A 434 7.18 2.30 -18.76
C GLU A 434 8.67 1.95 -18.57
N ASP A 435 9.16 1.01 -19.37
CA ASP A 435 10.59 0.79 -19.60
C ASP A 435 11.13 1.77 -20.65
#